data_AF-A9KZJ5-F1
#
_entry.id   AF-A9KZJ5-F1
#
_cell.length_a   1.000
_cell.length_b   1.000
_cell.length_c   1.000
_cell.angle_alpha   90.00
_cell.angle_beta   90.00
_cell.angle_gamma   90.00
#
_symmetry.space_group_name_H-M   'P 1'
#
loop_
_entity.id
_entity.type
_entity.pdbx_description
1 polymer ?
#
loop_
_entity_poly.entity_id
_entity_poly.type
_entity_poly.pdbx_seq_one_letter_code
_entity_poly.pdbx_strand_id
1 'polypeptide(L)'
;MQISLKKHVQGFTLIELVVVIIILGILAVIAAPKFMNLQRDAKVNAVKGYLGQMQDMTKMLHMKAQIVNTTGDDVTIATQYGDYQFYAGFPETKSESTSPNLYFLETFMDLGVPKQQTKDNTKRQADYGDIQAFEDNDYSRLGYGTGDLTAGQCYAEYHHTSTGHSFLFETDGC
;
A
#
# COMPACT_ATOMS: atom_id res chain seq x y z
N MET A 1 23.89 -31.06 -61.13
CA MET A 1 23.75 -29.62 -61.43
C MET A 1 23.04 -28.98 -60.24
N GLN A 2 23.76 -28.27 -59.37
CA GLN A 2 23.14 -27.53 -58.26
C GLN A 2 23.08 -26.04 -58.62
N ILE A 3 21.87 -25.49 -58.71
CA ILE A 3 21.64 -24.07 -58.94
C ILE A 3 21.72 -23.38 -57.57
N SER A 4 22.82 -22.64 -57.35
CA SER A 4 23.01 -21.85 -56.14
C SER A 4 22.20 -20.55 -56.22
N LEU A 5 21.14 -20.45 -55.42
CA LEU A 5 20.35 -19.24 -55.23
C LEU A 5 21.09 -18.26 -54.30
N LYS A 6 21.74 -17.24 -54.88
CA LYS A 6 22.23 -16.08 -54.11
C LYS A 6 21.05 -15.21 -53.69
N LYS A 7 20.63 -15.30 -52.42
CA LYS A 7 19.75 -14.29 -51.80
C LYS A 7 20.48 -12.95 -51.74
N HIS A 8 19.95 -11.92 -52.41
CA HIS A 8 20.35 -10.54 -52.16
C HIS A 8 19.87 -10.13 -50.78
N VAL A 9 20.80 -9.79 -49.88
CA VAL A 9 20.45 -9.10 -48.63
C VAL A 9 20.27 -7.63 -48.99
N GLN A 10 19.01 -7.18 -49.09
CA GLN A 10 18.71 -5.75 -49.16
C GLN A 10 19.09 -5.12 -47.82
N GLY A 11 20.02 -4.17 -47.84
CA GLY A 11 20.36 -3.36 -46.67
C GLY A 11 19.24 -2.37 -46.34
N PHE A 12 19.07 -2.06 -45.06
CA PHE A 12 18.14 -1.04 -44.58
C PHE A 12 18.59 0.35 -45.05
N THR A 13 17.66 1.20 -45.49
CA THR A 13 18.01 2.55 -45.93
C THR A 13 18.17 3.50 -44.74
N LEU A 14 19.09 4.47 -44.84
CA LEU A 14 19.25 5.50 -43.80
C LEU A 14 17.95 6.30 -43.58
N ILE A 15 17.18 6.53 -44.65
CA ILE A 15 15.92 7.27 -44.56
C ILE A 15 14.83 6.48 -43.81
N GLU A 16 14.74 5.16 -43.99
CA GLU A 16 13.80 4.34 -43.20
C GLU A 16 14.10 4.45 -41.71
N LEU A 17 15.37 4.41 -41.32
CA LEU A 17 15.75 4.52 -39.91
C LEU A 17 15.39 5.91 -39.35
N VAL A 18 15.65 6.97 -40.12
CA VAL A 18 15.33 8.35 -39.72
C VAL A 18 13.82 8.57 -39.59
N VAL A 19 13.01 8.05 -40.52
CA VAL A 19 11.54 8.19 -40.45
C VAL A 19 10.99 7.45 -39.24
N VAL A 20 11.50 6.27 -38.91
CA VAL A 20 11.05 5.49 -37.74
C VAL A 20 11.30 6.24 -36.43
N ILE A 21 12.50 6.81 -36.23
CA ILE A 21 12.79 7.56 -35.00
C ILE A 21 11.96 8.84 -34.88
N ILE A 22 11.61 9.50 -35.99
CA ILE A 22 10.73 10.67 -36.01
C ILE A 22 9.32 10.27 -35.57
N ILE A 23 8.78 9.19 -36.12
CA ILE A 23 7.44 8.69 -35.75
C ILE A 23 7.42 8.30 -34.27
N LEU A 24 8.42 7.55 -33.79
CA LEU A 24 8.53 7.19 -32.37
C LEU A 24 8.66 8.42 -31.46
N GLY A 25 9.37 9.47 -31.92
CA GLY A 25 9.49 10.73 -31.20
C GLY A 25 8.14 11.44 -31.00
N ILE A 26 7.32 11.54 -32.05
CA ILE A 26 5.98 12.16 -31.97
C ILE A 26 5.07 11.35 -31.04
N LEU A 27 5.07 10.03 -31.18
CA LEU A 27 4.26 9.14 -30.34
C LEU A 27 4.64 9.25 -28.85
N ALA A 28 5.93 9.37 -28.54
CA ALA A 28 6.41 9.49 -27.17
C ALA A 28 5.91 10.78 -26.49
N VAL A 29 5.94 11.92 -27.18
CA VAL A 29 5.49 13.22 -26.63
C VAL A 29 4.00 13.21 -26.28
N ILE A 30 3.17 12.55 -27.10
CA ILE A 30 1.72 12.46 -26.85
C ILE A 30 1.41 11.44 -25.73
N ALA A 31 2.15 10.33 -25.69
CA ALA A 31 1.91 9.25 -24.74
C ALA A 31 2.38 9.58 -23.31
N ALA A 32 3.49 10.31 -23.15
CA ALA A 32 4.10 10.62 -21.85
C ALA A 32 3.13 11.25 -20.82
N PRO A 33 2.42 12.36 -21.11
CA PRO A 33 1.53 12.98 -20.12
C PRO A 33 0.36 12.08 -19.74
N LYS A 34 -0.18 11.31 -20.70
CA LYS A 34 -1.25 10.35 -20.44
C LYS A 34 -0.78 9.22 -19.53
N PHE A 35 0.42 8.72 -19.75
CA PHE A 35 1.01 7.65 -18.93
C PHE A 35 1.23 8.12 -17.48
N MET A 36 1.67 9.37 -17.27
CA MET A 36 1.82 9.94 -15.92
C MET A 36 0.48 10.06 -15.19
N ASN A 37 -0.56 10.56 -15.85
CA ASN A 37 -1.89 10.66 -15.25
C ASN A 37 -2.46 9.27 -14.89
N LEU A 38 -2.28 8.28 -15.75
CA LEU A 38 -2.71 6.90 -15.46
C LEU A 38 -2.00 6.31 -14.24
N GLN A 39 -0.70 6.60 -14.04
CA GLN A 39 0.01 6.17 -12.85
C GLN A 39 -0.54 6.85 -11.59
N ARG A 40 -0.78 8.16 -11.63
CA ARG A 40 -1.41 8.90 -10.52
C ARG A 40 -2.77 8.31 -10.17
N ASP A 41 -3.64 8.14 -11.16
CA ASP A 41 -4.98 7.57 -10.95
C ASP A 41 -4.92 6.14 -10.40
N ALA A 42 -3.96 5.34 -10.83
CA ALA A 42 -3.73 4.00 -10.30
C ALA A 42 -3.35 4.02 -8.81
N LYS A 43 -2.43 4.92 -8.42
CA LYS A 43 -2.05 5.10 -7.01
C LYS A 43 -3.21 5.57 -6.15
N VAL A 44 -3.96 6.58 -6.62
CA VAL A 44 -5.15 7.11 -5.92
C VAL A 44 -6.19 6.00 -5.71
N ASN A 45 -6.44 5.17 -6.73
CA ASN A 45 -7.39 4.07 -6.62
C ASN A 45 -6.88 2.96 -5.69
N ALA A 46 -5.58 2.67 -5.69
CA ALA A 46 -4.98 1.72 -4.75
C ALA A 46 -5.11 2.19 -3.29
N VAL A 47 -4.78 3.45 -3.01
CA VAL A 47 -4.94 4.05 -1.66
C VAL A 47 -6.40 4.01 -1.21
N LYS A 48 -7.35 4.34 -2.09
CA LYS A 48 -8.79 4.19 -1.78
C LYS A 48 -9.18 2.74 -1.50
N GLY A 49 -8.59 1.78 -2.20
CA GLY A 49 -8.77 0.35 -1.95
C GLY A 49 -8.27 -0.05 -0.56
N TYR A 50 -7.09 0.42 -0.16
CA TYR A 50 -6.53 0.18 1.17
C TYR A 50 -7.42 0.76 2.28
N LEU A 51 -7.89 2.00 2.11
CA LEU A 51 -8.84 2.61 3.04
C LEU A 51 -10.11 1.74 3.21
N GLY A 52 -10.68 1.26 2.11
CA GLY A 52 -11.86 0.39 2.14
C GLY A 52 -11.60 -0.90 2.92
N GLN A 53 -10.45 -1.54 2.68
CA GLN A 53 -10.05 -2.74 3.44
C GLN A 53 -9.91 -2.47 4.93
N MET A 54 -9.26 -1.37 5.32
CA MET A 54 -9.11 -0.98 6.72
C MET A 54 -10.48 -0.76 7.38
N GLN A 55 -11.41 -0.06 6.72
CA GLN A 55 -12.77 0.15 7.20
C GLN A 55 -13.54 -1.16 7.38
N ASP A 56 -13.48 -2.05 6.39
CA ASP A 56 -14.19 -3.32 6.42
C ASP A 56 -13.64 -4.24 7.52
N MET A 57 -12.33 -4.29 7.67
CA MET A 57 -11.68 -5.04 8.73
C MET A 57 -12.02 -4.49 10.12
N THR A 58 -11.96 -3.18 10.34
CA THR A 58 -12.33 -2.57 11.61
C THR A 58 -13.78 -2.88 11.98
N LYS A 59 -14.70 -2.86 11.00
CA LYS A 59 -16.10 -3.30 11.23
C LYS A 59 -16.19 -4.78 11.59
N MET A 60 -15.48 -5.66 10.89
CA MET A 60 -15.46 -7.10 11.19
C MET A 60 -14.90 -7.38 12.59
N LEU A 61 -13.81 -6.71 12.95
CA LEU A 61 -13.18 -6.82 14.26
C LEU A 61 -14.08 -6.26 15.37
N HIS A 62 -14.82 -5.18 15.09
CA HIS A 62 -15.83 -4.67 16.01
C HIS A 62 -16.98 -5.65 16.23
N MET A 63 -17.50 -6.27 15.17
CA MET A 63 -18.51 -7.32 15.30
C MET A 63 -17.96 -8.51 16.11
N LYS A 64 -16.69 -8.90 15.91
CA LYS A 64 -16.05 -9.95 16.70
C LYS A 64 -16.02 -9.58 18.18
N ALA A 65 -15.62 -8.35 18.52
CA ALA A 65 -15.59 -7.85 19.90
C ALA A 65 -16.98 -7.84 20.56
N GLN A 66 -18.03 -7.51 19.81
CA GLN A 66 -19.41 -7.59 20.30
C GLN A 66 -19.85 -9.03 20.59
N ILE A 67 -19.51 -9.98 19.71
CA ILE A 67 -19.88 -11.39 19.87
C ILE A 67 -19.24 -12.00 21.13
N VAL A 68 -17.98 -11.65 21.41
CA VAL A 68 -17.30 -12.12 22.62
C VAL A 68 -17.65 -11.29 23.88
N ASN A 69 -18.56 -10.31 23.75
CA ASN A 69 -19.00 -9.40 24.81
C ASN A 69 -17.84 -8.61 25.44
N THR A 70 -16.87 -8.19 24.62
CA THR A 70 -15.67 -7.45 25.03
C THR A 70 -15.64 -6.05 24.43
N THR A 71 -16.71 -5.28 24.65
CA THR A 71 -16.79 -3.86 24.23
C THR A 71 -16.37 -2.90 25.34
N GLY A 72 -15.64 -3.38 26.35
CA GLY A 72 -15.09 -2.57 27.42
C GLY A 72 -13.87 -1.78 26.98
N ASP A 73 -13.32 -1.02 27.92
CA ASP A 73 -12.07 -0.30 27.74
C ASP A 73 -10.91 -1.28 27.89
N ASP A 74 -9.96 -1.24 26.95
CA ASP A 74 -8.73 -2.05 26.93
C ASP A 74 -8.98 -3.55 27.22
N VAL A 75 -9.59 -4.23 26.26
CA VAL A 75 -9.84 -5.67 26.30
C VAL A 75 -9.00 -6.40 25.27
N THR A 76 -8.43 -7.52 25.68
CA THR A 76 -7.61 -8.37 24.84
C THR A 76 -8.44 -9.46 24.16
N ILE A 77 -8.27 -9.60 22.84
CA ILE A 77 -8.86 -10.68 22.03
C ILE A 77 -7.74 -11.51 21.40
N ALA A 78 -7.82 -12.83 21.53
CA ALA A 78 -6.87 -13.73 20.91
C ALA A 78 -6.95 -13.70 19.37
N THR A 79 -5.78 -13.60 18.73
CA THR A 79 -5.59 -13.70 17.28
C THR A 79 -4.59 -14.81 16.95
N GLN A 80 -4.44 -15.15 15.67
CA GLN A 80 -3.44 -16.13 15.23
C GLN A 80 -1.99 -15.67 15.43
N TYR A 81 -1.77 -14.36 15.64
CA TYR A 81 -0.45 -13.75 15.83
C TYR A 81 -0.14 -13.42 17.29
N GLY A 82 -1.10 -13.65 18.19
CA GLY A 82 -1.02 -13.28 19.59
C GLY A 82 -2.25 -12.51 20.03
N ASP A 83 -2.23 -12.15 21.30
CA ASP A 83 -3.27 -11.37 21.94
C ASP A 83 -3.25 -9.91 21.44
N TYR A 84 -4.41 -9.39 21.07
CA TYR A 84 -4.53 -8.05 20.49
C TYR A 84 -5.52 -7.20 21.30
N GLN A 85 -5.14 -5.96 21.62
CA GLN A 85 -5.95 -5.02 22.42
C GLN A 85 -6.99 -4.26 21.60
N PHE A 86 -8.15 -4.10 22.22
CA PHE A 86 -9.31 -3.41 21.71
C PHE A 86 -9.81 -2.40 22.74
N TYR A 87 -10.27 -1.24 22.27
CA TYR A 87 -10.87 -0.22 23.12
C TYR A 87 -12.28 0.09 22.61
N ALA A 88 -13.28 0.06 23.50
CA ALA A 88 -14.69 0.27 23.14
C ALA A 88 -15.15 -0.65 21.98
N GLY A 89 -14.55 -1.84 21.89
CA GLY A 89 -14.79 -2.82 20.84
C GLY A 89 -14.11 -2.52 19.49
N PHE A 90 -13.25 -1.52 19.37
CA PHE A 90 -12.45 -1.27 18.17
C PHE A 90 -10.99 -1.67 18.38
N PRO A 91 -10.29 -2.19 17.37
CA PRO A 91 -8.89 -2.55 17.50
C PRO A 91 -8.03 -1.28 17.67
N GLU A 92 -7.11 -1.30 18.63
CA GLU A 92 -6.10 -0.26 18.75
C GLU A 92 -5.12 -0.32 17.56
N THR A 93 -4.39 0.76 17.26
CA THR A 93 -3.37 0.73 16.19
C THR A 93 -2.15 -0.11 16.57
N LYS A 94 -1.92 -0.29 17.88
CA LYS A 94 -0.83 -1.04 18.48
C LYS A 94 -1.36 -1.84 19.67
N SER A 95 -0.95 -3.10 19.79
CA SER A 95 -1.18 -3.96 20.95
C SER A 95 0.11 -4.16 21.73
N GLU A 96 0.06 -3.87 23.03
CA GLU A 96 1.12 -4.08 24.03
C GLU A 96 1.03 -5.45 24.70
N SER A 97 0.07 -6.31 24.29
CA SER A 97 -0.09 -7.66 24.86
C SER A 97 1.04 -8.64 24.47
N THR A 98 1.93 -8.25 23.56
CA THR A 98 3.06 -9.08 23.11
C THR A 98 4.36 -8.29 23.12
N SER A 99 5.51 -8.98 23.16
CA SER A 99 6.83 -8.36 22.98
C SER A 99 7.62 -9.10 21.88
N PRO A 100 7.90 -8.47 20.72
CA PRO A 100 7.56 -7.09 20.36
C PRO A 100 6.05 -6.88 20.17
N ASN A 101 5.60 -5.64 20.32
CA ASN A 101 4.19 -5.25 20.16
C ASN A 101 3.63 -5.66 18.80
N LEU A 102 2.33 -5.96 18.72
CA LEU A 102 1.63 -6.16 17.46
C LEU A 102 1.07 -4.82 16.96
N TYR A 103 0.94 -4.68 15.64
CA TYR A 103 0.35 -3.49 15.02
C TYR A 103 -0.80 -3.89 14.08
N PHE A 104 -1.75 -2.97 13.87
CA PHE A 104 -3.02 -3.24 13.21
C PHE A 104 -2.88 -3.81 11.79
N LEU A 105 -2.12 -3.14 10.92
CA LEU A 105 -1.88 -3.55 9.54
C LEU A 105 -1.10 -4.86 9.49
N GLU A 106 -0.08 -5.03 10.33
CA GLU A 106 0.67 -6.30 10.40
C GLU A 106 -0.23 -7.48 10.76
N THR A 107 -1.16 -7.26 11.69
CA THR A 107 -1.96 -8.34 12.30
C THR A 107 -3.17 -8.68 11.44
N PHE A 108 -3.79 -7.68 10.82
CA PHE A 108 -5.11 -7.86 10.22
C PHE A 108 -5.13 -7.64 8.71
N MET A 109 -4.14 -6.97 8.11
CA MET A 109 -4.03 -6.82 6.66
C MET A 109 -3.03 -7.83 6.09
N ASP A 110 -3.46 -8.61 5.11
CA ASP A 110 -2.54 -9.45 4.34
C ASP A 110 -1.89 -8.65 3.21
N LEU A 111 -0.75 -8.04 3.53
CA LEU A 111 0.08 -7.29 2.59
C LEU A 111 1.24 -8.15 2.04
N GLY A 112 1.30 -9.43 2.38
CA GLY A 112 2.44 -10.30 2.10
C GLY A 112 3.64 -10.05 3.02
N VAL A 113 4.83 -10.50 2.60
CA VAL A 113 6.07 -10.38 3.37
C VAL A 113 6.79 -9.08 3.01
N PRO A 114 7.12 -8.21 3.98
CA PRO A 114 7.84 -6.97 3.69
C PRO A 114 9.28 -7.24 3.25
N LYS A 115 9.78 -6.46 2.31
CA LYS A 115 11.18 -6.46 1.87
C LYS A 115 12.12 -5.91 2.94
N GLN A 116 11.67 -4.88 3.66
CA GLN A 116 12.37 -4.33 4.81
C GLN A 116 11.36 -4.02 5.91
N GLN A 117 11.75 -4.26 7.15
CA GLN A 117 10.93 -3.94 8.30
C GLN A 117 11.81 -3.44 9.45
N THR A 118 11.39 -2.33 10.06
CA THR A 118 11.88 -1.87 11.36
C THR A 118 10.70 -1.90 12.31
N LYS A 119 10.80 -2.69 13.38
CA LYS A 119 9.74 -2.89 14.36
C LYS A 119 10.32 -2.83 15.76
N ASP A 120 9.72 -1.98 16.59
CA ASP A 120 9.98 -1.89 18.02
C ASP A 120 8.65 -1.77 18.79
N ASN A 121 8.68 -1.47 20.09
CA ASN A 121 7.48 -1.34 20.92
C ASN A 121 6.77 0.03 20.81
N THR A 122 7.31 0.95 20.01
CA THR A 122 6.78 2.30 19.79
C THR A 122 6.26 2.50 18.37
N LYS A 123 6.88 1.86 17.37
CA LYS A 123 6.49 1.94 15.97
C LYS A 123 6.84 0.70 15.16
N ARG A 124 6.20 0.59 14.01
CA ARG A 124 6.54 -0.32 12.91
C ARG A 124 6.59 0.45 11.59
N GLN A 125 7.63 0.21 10.83
CA GLN A 125 7.79 0.66 9.44
C GLN A 125 8.09 -0.57 8.59
N ALA A 126 7.29 -0.80 7.55
CA ALA A 126 7.45 -1.94 6.66
C ALA A 126 7.36 -1.50 5.21
N ASP A 127 8.31 -1.94 4.39
CA ASP A 127 8.41 -1.66 2.97
C ASP A 127 8.06 -2.92 2.16
N TYR A 128 7.07 -2.82 1.28
CA TYR A 128 6.60 -3.89 0.40
C TYR A 128 7.06 -3.69 -1.06
N GLY A 129 7.95 -2.74 -1.31
CA GLY A 129 8.46 -2.38 -2.63
C GLY A 129 7.86 -1.06 -3.12
N ASP A 130 6.62 -1.11 -3.60
CA ASP A 130 5.95 0.10 -4.12
C ASP A 130 5.18 0.85 -3.02
N ILE A 131 4.73 0.13 -1.99
CA ILE A 131 3.97 0.68 -0.86
C ILE A 131 4.73 0.47 0.45
N GLN A 132 4.49 1.35 1.41
CA GLN A 132 4.99 1.26 2.76
C GLN A 132 3.84 1.32 3.77
N ALA A 133 4.04 0.66 4.90
CA ALA A 133 3.19 0.74 6.07
C ALA A 133 3.96 1.42 7.21
N PHE A 134 3.32 2.37 7.86
CA PHE A 134 3.81 3.01 9.08
C PHE A 134 2.76 2.85 10.17
N GLU A 135 3.16 2.40 11.35
CA GLU A 135 2.26 2.20 12.48
C GLU A 135 2.92 2.66 13.77
N ASP A 136 2.16 3.36 14.61
CA ASP A 136 2.55 3.77 15.96
C ASP A 136 1.35 3.65 16.92
N ASN A 137 1.41 4.33 18.06
CA ASN A 137 0.38 4.29 19.09
C ASN A 137 -0.97 4.89 18.67
N ASP A 138 -0.96 5.79 17.69
CA ASP A 138 -2.12 6.59 17.33
C ASP A 138 -2.55 6.34 15.89
N TYR A 139 -1.61 6.02 14.99
CA TYR A 139 -1.82 5.95 13.55
C TYR A 139 -1.32 4.64 12.96
N SER A 140 -2.13 4.08 12.06
CA SER A 140 -1.74 3.04 11.11
C SER A 140 -1.96 3.57 9.70
N ARG A 141 -0.87 3.77 8.95
CA ARG A 141 -0.86 4.34 7.61
C ARG A 141 -0.36 3.33 6.59
N LEU A 142 -0.99 3.28 5.43
CA LEU A 142 -0.60 2.44 4.30
C LEU A 142 -0.66 3.25 3.00
N GLY A 143 0.43 3.31 2.25
CA GLY A 143 0.46 4.11 1.03
C GLY A 143 1.80 4.15 0.31
N TYR A 144 1.95 5.14 -0.56
CA TYR A 144 3.16 5.42 -1.32
C TYR A 144 3.94 6.55 -0.63
N GLY A 145 5.25 6.34 -0.43
CA GLY A 145 6.10 7.34 0.22
C GLY A 145 7.25 6.69 0.96
N THR A 146 7.82 7.41 1.92
CA THR A 146 8.86 6.93 2.82
C THR A 146 8.58 7.32 4.26
N GLY A 147 9.18 6.59 5.21
CA GLY A 147 9.13 6.96 6.63
C GLY A 147 7.72 6.80 7.22
N ASP A 148 7.16 7.90 7.70
CA ASP A 148 5.81 7.96 8.28
C ASP A 148 4.69 8.26 7.26
N LEU A 149 5.05 8.31 5.96
CA LEU A 149 4.19 8.58 4.80
C LEU A 149 3.63 10.01 4.70
N THR A 150 3.78 10.86 5.71
CA THR A 150 3.14 12.19 5.75
C THR A 150 3.69 13.13 4.69
N ALA A 151 5.01 13.11 4.46
CA ALA A 151 5.67 13.92 3.44
C ALA A 151 5.29 13.51 2.01
N GLY A 152 4.89 12.25 1.80
CA GLY A 152 4.52 11.71 0.49
C GLY A 152 3.07 11.98 0.09
N GLN A 153 2.20 12.34 1.04
CA GLN A 153 0.79 12.72 0.81
C GLN A 153 0.01 11.75 -0.11
N CYS A 154 0.28 10.45 -0.01
CA CYS A 154 -0.39 9.42 -0.82
C CYS A 154 -0.62 8.16 0.03
N TYR A 155 -1.52 8.23 1.01
CA TYR A 155 -1.75 7.16 1.98
C TYR A 155 -3.19 7.11 2.50
N ALA A 156 -3.59 5.93 2.98
CA ALA A 156 -4.76 5.71 3.81
C ALA A 156 -4.31 5.62 5.27
N GLU A 157 -5.13 6.12 6.18
CA GLU A 157 -4.84 6.20 7.61
C GLU A 157 -6.03 5.68 8.42
N TYR A 158 -5.71 4.86 9.42
CA TYR A 158 -6.58 4.51 10.52
C TYR A 158 -6.00 5.15 11.78
N HIS A 159 -6.81 5.97 12.44
CA HIS A 159 -6.45 6.61 13.68
C HIS A 159 -7.36 6.07 14.79
N HIS A 160 -6.76 5.69 15.91
CA HIS A 160 -7.50 5.18 17.06
C HIS A 160 -7.01 5.84 18.34
N THR A 161 -7.97 6.27 19.18
CA THR A 161 -7.73 6.84 20.50
C THR A 161 -8.73 6.28 21.52
N SER A 162 -8.54 6.59 22.80
CA SER A 162 -9.52 6.29 23.84
C SER A 162 -10.86 7.03 23.68
N THR A 163 -10.96 8.01 22.78
CA THR A 163 -12.21 8.76 22.53
C THR A 163 -12.96 8.29 21.29
N GLY A 164 -12.36 7.39 20.50
CA GLY A 164 -12.93 6.86 19.27
C GLY A 164 -11.88 6.60 18.21
N HIS A 165 -12.36 6.27 17.02
CA HIS A 165 -11.53 5.99 15.85
C HIS A 165 -11.99 6.82 14.65
N SER A 166 -11.08 7.07 13.72
CA SER A 166 -11.36 7.73 12.47
C SER A 166 -10.54 7.13 11.33
N PHE A 167 -10.98 7.41 10.11
CA PHE A 167 -10.23 7.08 8.92
C PHE A 167 -9.99 8.36 8.12
N LEU A 168 -8.79 8.48 7.58
CA LEU A 168 -8.42 9.56 6.68
C LEU A 168 -7.73 8.96 5.46
N PHE A 169 -7.77 9.68 4.35
CA PHE A 169 -6.89 9.37 3.22
C PHE A 169 -6.39 10.68 2.63
N GLU A 170 -5.16 10.66 2.16
CA GLU A 170 -4.48 11.78 1.52
C GLU A 170 -3.96 11.31 0.17
N THR A 171 -4.22 12.09 -0.88
CA THR A 171 -3.91 11.72 -2.27
C THR A 171 -3.26 12.84 -3.07
N ASP A 172 -2.98 13.98 -2.45
CA ASP A 172 -2.40 15.13 -3.14
C ASP A 172 -1.02 14.83 -3.73
N GLY A 173 -0.23 13.98 -3.06
CA GLY A 173 1.11 13.55 -3.47
C GLY A 173 1.14 12.26 -4.28
N CYS A 174 -0.02 11.70 -4.63
CA CYS A 174 -0.11 10.69 -5.70
C CYS A 174 0.10 11.36 -7.07
#